data_AF-A0A841EGH8-F1
#
_entry.id   AF-A0A841EGH8-F1
#
_cell.length_a   1.000
_cell.length_b   1.000
_cell.length_c   1.000
_cell.angle_alpha   90.00
_cell.angle_beta   90.00
_cell.angle_gamma   90.00
#
_symmetry.space_group_name_H-M   'P 1'
#
loop_
_entity.id
_entity.type
_entity.pdbx_description
1 polymer ?
#
loop_
_entity_poly.entity_id
_entity_poly.type
_entity_poly.pdbx_seq_one_letter_code
_entity_poly.pdbx_strand_id
1 'polypeptide(L)'
;MPMIMRHNEILDVAPRQVAHLRAGGPGSLLLWSEDSDRVASLDPGHVPGDDAMIIAGTDDLDGIAAQAAENGDEFTDAYAARCLGEIGGDVLAEWPRVKALTPAVVDLRTDLARRGFYLAARPDHDRGARGCTITDTYRSAEREDLTIRVTSAFMNTDATEVRILATEHRREVHRFRLAAGEERPGMVPYLAAGAIGAAAAALPRI
;
A
#
# COMPACT_ATOMS: atom_id res chain seq x y z
N MET A 1 27.19 -9.74 -0.57
CA MET A 1 27.92 -8.57 -0.02
C MET A 1 26.90 -7.64 0.60
N PRO A 2 27.12 -7.09 1.81
CA PRO A 2 26.19 -6.12 2.37
C PRO A 2 26.21 -4.85 1.51
N MET A 3 25.05 -4.49 0.96
CA MET A 3 24.86 -3.27 0.18
C MET A 3 24.93 -2.09 1.15
N ILE A 4 25.94 -1.23 1.03
CA ILE A 4 26.05 -0.01 1.83
C ILE A 4 24.97 0.95 1.34
N MET A 5 23.82 0.99 2.02
CA MET A 5 22.71 1.89 1.70
C MET A 5 23.15 3.35 1.89
N ARG A 6 23.24 4.08 0.79
CA ARG A 6 23.53 5.52 0.79
C ARG A 6 22.24 6.25 1.10
N HIS A 7 22.23 7.00 2.20
CA HIS A 7 21.13 7.90 2.50
C HIS A 7 21.15 8.99 1.42
N ASN A 8 20.05 9.17 0.67
CA ASN A 8 19.83 10.08 -0.49
C ASN A 8 19.91 9.44 -1.90
N GLU A 9 19.68 8.13 -2.05
CA GLU A 9 19.56 7.54 -3.39
C GLU A 9 18.17 7.84 -3.97
N ILE A 10 18.12 8.57 -5.08
CA ILE A 10 16.87 8.77 -5.84
C ILE A 10 16.67 7.52 -6.70
N LEU A 11 15.53 6.85 -6.56
CA LEU A 11 15.20 5.72 -7.43
C LEU A 11 14.95 6.20 -8.86
N ASP A 12 15.53 5.49 -9.84
CA ASP A 12 15.34 5.80 -11.26
C ASP A 12 13.95 5.34 -11.72
N VAL A 13 12.96 6.21 -11.50
CA VAL A 13 11.61 6.07 -12.05
C VAL A 13 11.57 6.77 -13.40
N ALA A 14 11.29 6.02 -14.46
CA ALA A 14 11.17 6.53 -15.81
C ALA A 14 9.74 7.01 -16.13
N PRO A 15 9.56 8.07 -16.93
CA PRO A 15 8.23 8.55 -17.34
C PRO A 15 7.34 7.47 -17.95
N ARG A 16 7.91 6.51 -18.69
CA ARG A 16 7.18 5.37 -19.26
C ARG A 16 6.55 4.46 -18.19
N GLN A 17 7.17 4.34 -17.01
CA GLN A 17 6.61 3.55 -15.91
C GLN A 17 5.42 4.27 -15.27
N VAL A 18 5.47 5.60 -15.19
CA VAL A 18 4.31 6.41 -14.77
C VAL A 18 3.17 6.27 -15.75
N ALA A 19 3.46 6.34 -17.05
CA ALA A 19 2.45 6.14 -18.09
C ALA A 19 1.81 4.74 -17.99
N HIS A 20 2.61 3.70 -17.74
CA HIS A 20 2.10 2.34 -17.51
C HIS A 20 1.25 2.24 -16.24
N LEU A 21 1.70 2.82 -15.12
CA LEU A 21 0.95 2.86 -13.86
C LEU A 21 -0.44 3.49 -14.08
N ARG A 22 -0.49 4.62 -14.81
CA ARG A 22 -1.75 5.29 -15.14
C ARG A 22 -2.63 4.46 -16.08
N ALA A 23 -2.03 3.87 -17.12
CA ALA A 23 -2.75 3.08 -18.12
C ALA A 23 -3.32 1.77 -17.54
N GLY A 24 -2.64 1.17 -16.55
CA GLY A 24 -3.12 -0.03 -15.86
C GLY A 24 -4.36 0.23 -14.98
N GLY A 25 -4.59 1.48 -14.59
CA GLY A 25 -5.78 1.87 -13.82
C GLY A 25 -5.76 1.35 -12.37
N PRO A 26 -6.93 1.35 -11.69
CA PRO A 26 -7.01 1.08 -10.26
C PRO A 26 -6.42 -0.28 -9.87
N GLY A 27 -5.58 -0.27 -8.83
CA GLY A 27 -4.87 -1.45 -8.34
C GLY A 27 -3.53 -1.73 -9.01
N SER A 28 -3.16 -0.95 -10.02
CA SER A 28 -1.79 -0.95 -10.54
C SER A 28 -0.83 -0.36 -9.51
N LEU A 29 0.37 -0.92 -9.44
CA LEU A 29 1.40 -0.51 -8.49
C LEU A 29 2.72 -0.24 -9.21
N LEU A 30 3.52 0.66 -8.65
CA LEU A 30 4.92 0.84 -9.00
C LEU A 30 5.77 0.22 -7.90
N LEU A 31 6.63 -0.71 -8.28
CA LEU A 31 7.46 -1.50 -7.37
C LEU A 31 8.94 -1.31 -7.69
N TRP A 32 9.80 -1.37 -6.68
CA TRP A 32 11.22 -1.63 -6.84
C TRP A 32 11.52 -3.08 -6.44
N SER A 33 12.24 -3.80 -7.29
CA SER A 33 12.67 -5.18 -7.06
C SER A 33 14.10 -5.21 -6.52
N GLU A 34 14.30 -5.84 -5.37
CA GLU A 34 15.62 -5.94 -4.72
C GLU A 34 16.60 -6.79 -5.54
N ASP A 35 16.11 -7.87 -6.16
CA ASP A 35 16.93 -8.81 -6.92
C ASP A 35 17.48 -8.19 -8.21
N SER A 36 16.68 -7.33 -8.85
CA SER A 36 17.04 -6.72 -10.14
C SER A 36 17.50 -5.27 -10.02
N ASP A 37 17.35 -4.66 -8.83
CA ASP A 37 17.57 -3.25 -8.54
C ASP A 37 16.89 -2.34 -9.59
N ARG A 38 15.61 -2.62 -9.86
CA ARG A 38 14.83 -1.95 -10.90
C ARG A 38 13.43 -1.64 -10.47
N VAL A 39 12.94 -0.51 -10.99
CA VAL A 39 11.54 -0.12 -10.88
C VAL A 39 10.71 -0.78 -12.00
N ALA A 40 9.54 -1.29 -11.66
CA ALA A 40 8.59 -1.86 -12.61
C ALA A 40 7.15 -1.50 -12.22
N SER A 41 6.29 -1.34 -13.22
CA SER A 41 4.85 -1.28 -13.02
C SER A 41 4.27 -2.69 -12.96
N LEU A 42 3.31 -2.89 -12.09
CA LEU A 42 2.62 -4.14 -11.87
C LEU A 42 1.14 -3.96 -12.20
N ASP A 43 0.59 -4.93 -12.93
CA ASP A 43 -0.84 -4.96 -13.28
C ASP A 43 -1.73 -5.19 -12.03
N PRO A 44 -3.00 -4.74 -12.07
CA PRO A 44 -3.93 -4.94 -10.97
C PRO A 44 -4.09 -6.41 -10.55
N GLY A 45 -4.22 -6.63 -9.24
CA GLY A 45 -4.49 -7.95 -8.66
C GLY A 45 -3.26 -8.82 -8.43
N HIS A 46 -2.08 -8.42 -8.91
CA HIS A 46 -0.83 -9.06 -8.50
C HIS A 46 -0.41 -8.55 -7.11
N VAL A 47 0.09 -9.46 -6.28
CA VAL A 47 0.52 -9.16 -4.91
C VAL A 47 2.04 -9.23 -4.83
N PRO A 48 2.72 -8.12 -4.51
CA PRO A 48 4.18 -8.11 -4.37
C PRO A 48 4.66 -9.10 -3.30
N GLY A 49 5.77 -9.78 -3.58
CA GLY A 49 6.49 -10.63 -2.64
C GLY A 49 7.26 -9.86 -1.56
N ASP A 50 8.10 -10.57 -0.80
CA ASP A 50 8.96 -9.99 0.24
C ASP A 50 10.27 -9.39 -0.31
N ASP A 51 10.54 -9.58 -1.60
CA ASP A 51 11.65 -9.03 -2.38
C ASP A 51 11.31 -7.74 -3.13
N ALA A 52 10.06 -7.27 -3.02
CA ALA A 52 9.55 -6.13 -3.76
C ALA A 52 9.02 -5.03 -2.84
N MET A 53 9.55 -3.81 -3.02
CA MET A 53 9.11 -2.61 -2.32
C MET A 53 8.05 -1.88 -3.12
N ILE A 54 6.89 -1.60 -2.51
CA ILE A 54 5.85 -0.76 -3.13
C ILE A 54 6.27 0.71 -3.00
N ILE A 55 6.50 1.37 -4.14
CA ILE A 55 6.82 2.80 -4.20
C ILE A 55 5.53 3.62 -4.18
N ALA A 56 4.56 3.24 -5.00
CA ALA A 56 3.32 3.99 -5.19
C ALA A 56 2.20 3.13 -5.81
N GLY A 57 0.96 3.53 -5.57
CA GLY A 57 -0.22 3.12 -6.34
C GLY A 57 -0.82 4.29 -7.12
N THR A 58 -1.99 4.07 -7.71
CA THR A 58 -2.71 5.12 -8.46
C THR A 58 -3.15 6.28 -7.58
N ASP A 59 -3.52 6.05 -6.31
CA ASP A 59 -3.93 7.13 -5.40
C ASP A 59 -2.76 8.07 -5.07
N ASP A 60 -1.52 7.56 -5.08
CA ASP A 60 -0.32 8.39 -4.89
C ASP A 60 -0.10 9.33 -6.09
N LEU A 61 -0.41 8.89 -7.32
CA LEU A 61 -0.37 9.76 -8.50
C LEU A 61 -1.40 10.89 -8.42
N ASP A 62 -2.62 10.59 -7.97
CA ASP A 62 -3.66 11.60 -7.77
C ASP A 62 -3.22 12.63 -6.72
N GLY A 63 -2.56 12.19 -5.66
CA GLY A 63 -1.95 13.07 -4.66
C GLY A 63 -0.87 14.00 -5.24
N ILE A 64 0.03 13.46 -6.06
CA ILE A 64 1.07 14.25 -6.75
C ILE A 64 0.43 15.25 -7.73
N ALA A 65 -0.61 14.85 -8.47
CA ALA A 65 -1.32 15.72 -9.40
C ALA A 65 -2.04 16.87 -8.68
N ALA A 66 -2.69 16.58 -7.55
CA ALA A 66 -3.32 17.60 -6.71
C ALA A 66 -2.28 18.59 -6.17
N GLN A 67 -1.14 18.09 -5.68
CA GLN A 67 -0.05 18.94 -5.19
C GLN A 67 0.53 19.84 -6.29
N ALA A 68 0.71 19.32 -7.51
CA ALA A 68 1.17 20.11 -8.65
C ALA A 68 0.19 21.25 -8.97
N ALA A 69 -1.12 20.95 -8.98
CA ALA A 69 -2.15 21.96 -9.21
C ALA A 69 -2.16 23.06 -8.14
N GLU A 70 -2.00 22.69 -6.85
CA GLU A 70 -1.88 23.65 -5.74
C GLU A 70 -0.65 24.55 -5.85
N ASN A 71 0.45 24.01 -6.35
CA ASN A 71 1.71 24.74 -6.56
C ASN A 71 1.71 25.58 -7.85
N GLY A 72 0.75 25.38 -8.75
CA GLY A 72 0.74 25.96 -10.08
C GLY A 72 1.74 25.32 -11.06
N ASP A 73 2.21 24.11 -10.76
CA ASP A 73 3.10 23.32 -11.60
C ASP A 73 2.31 22.54 -12.67
N GLU A 74 2.94 22.31 -13.84
CA GLU A 74 2.37 21.43 -14.86
C GLU A 74 2.58 19.95 -14.47
N PHE A 75 1.48 19.20 -14.33
CA PHE A 75 1.55 17.76 -14.08
C PHE A 75 1.87 16.99 -15.36
N THR A 76 3.11 16.53 -15.48
CA THR A 76 3.60 15.68 -16.58
C THR A 76 4.13 14.35 -16.05
N ASP A 77 4.28 13.35 -16.93
CA ASP A 77 4.88 12.06 -16.54
C ASP A 77 6.33 12.21 -16.05
N ALA A 78 7.07 13.19 -16.58
CA ALA A 78 8.42 13.50 -16.12
C ALA A 78 8.42 14.12 -14.72
N TYR A 79 7.47 15.00 -14.43
CA TYR A 79 7.27 15.56 -13.10
C TYR A 79 6.94 14.46 -12.08
N ALA A 80 5.93 13.65 -12.39
CA ALA A 80 5.49 12.55 -11.54
C ALA A 80 6.61 11.52 -11.30
N ALA A 81 7.37 11.18 -12.35
CA ALA A 81 8.51 10.27 -12.25
C ALA A 81 9.57 10.79 -11.27
N ARG A 82 9.92 12.08 -11.34
CA ARG A 82 10.85 12.70 -10.38
C ARG A 82 10.33 12.61 -8.94
N CYS A 83 9.08 13.02 -8.71
CA CYS A 83 8.46 12.96 -7.37
C CYS A 83 8.42 11.53 -6.82
N LEU A 84 8.09 10.54 -7.67
CA LEU A 84 8.08 9.13 -7.29
C LEU A 84 9.48 8.57 -7.05
N GLY A 85 10.51 9.06 -7.77
CA GLY A 85 11.90 8.72 -7.50
C GLY A 85 12.41 9.24 -6.15
N GLU A 86 12.02 10.46 -5.78
CA GLU A 86 12.29 11.06 -4.47
C GLU A 86 11.59 10.26 -3.36
N ILE A 87 10.28 10.03 -3.50
CA ILE A 87 9.48 9.17 -2.61
C ILE A 87 10.11 7.78 -2.48
N GLY A 88 10.45 7.16 -3.61
CA GLY A 88 11.06 5.84 -3.65
C GLY A 88 12.40 5.78 -2.94
N GLY A 89 13.20 6.84 -3.04
CA GLY A 89 14.47 6.99 -2.32
C GLY A 89 14.30 7.04 -0.81
N ASP A 90 13.30 7.79 -0.33
CA ASP A 90 12.96 7.84 1.10
C ASP A 90 12.55 6.46 1.61
N VAL A 91 11.66 5.76 0.89
CA VAL A 91 11.23 4.41 1.27
C VAL A 91 12.38 3.40 1.17
N LEU A 92 13.28 3.53 0.18
CA LEU A 92 14.44 2.65 0.03
C LEU A 92 15.37 2.73 1.25
N ALA A 93 15.59 3.93 1.80
CA ALA A 93 16.37 4.11 3.02
C ALA A 93 15.75 3.39 4.23
N GLU A 94 14.43 3.20 4.23
CA GLU A 94 13.67 2.51 5.27
C GLU A 94 13.38 1.03 4.91
N TRP A 95 13.71 0.61 3.69
CA TRP A 95 13.32 -0.67 3.12
C TRP A 95 13.65 -1.89 3.99
N PRO A 96 14.84 -2.03 4.61
CA PRO A 96 15.12 -3.20 5.46
C PRO A 96 14.11 -3.36 6.60
N ARG A 97 13.54 -2.26 7.09
CA ARG A 97 12.52 -2.26 8.14
C ARG A 97 11.15 -2.62 7.57
N VAL A 98 10.77 -2.02 6.44
CA VAL A 98 9.50 -2.31 5.75
C VAL A 98 9.46 -3.77 5.29
N LYS A 99 10.57 -4.28 4.75
CA LYS A 99 10.75 -5.69 4.38
C LYS A 99 10.50 -6.62 5.55
N ALA A 100 11.02 -6.31 6.74
CA ALA A 100 10.77 -7.11 7.94
C ALA A 100 9.27 -7.16 8.32
N LEU A 101 8.48 -6.14 7.98
CA LEU A 101 7.04 -6.10 8.21
C LEU A 101 6.23 -6.83 7.14
N THR A 102 6.79 -7.01 5.94
CA THR A 102 6.08 -7.54 4.77
C THR A 102 5.48 -8.95 5.00
N PRO A 103 6.17 -9.90 5.67
CA PRO A 103 5.57 -11.21 5.99
C PRO A 103 4.26 -11.14 6.79
N ALA A 104 4.02 -10.07 7.55
CA ALA A 104 2.78 -9.92 8.32
C ALA A 104 1.56 -9.58 7.43
N VAL A 105 1.77 -9.13 6.20
CA VAL A 105 0.71 -8.62 5.32
C VAL A 105 0.58 -9.36 3.98
N VAL A 106 1.54 -10.18 3.57
CA VAL A 106 1.49 -10.91 2.28
C VAL A 106 0.24 -11.77 2.16
N ASP A 107 -0.08 -12.57 3.17
CA ASP A 107 -1.27 -13.42 3.16
C ASP A 107 -2.56 -12.60 3.11
N LEU A 108 -2.60 -11.48 3.85
CA LEU A 108 -3.76 -10.58 3.88
C LEU A 108 -3.97 -9.93 2.51
N ARG A 109 -2.90 -9.39 1.91
CA ARG A 109 -2.92 -8.80 0.56
C ARG A 109 -3.41 -9.81 -0.46
N THR A 110 -2.92 -11.05 -0.39
CA THR A 110 -3.32 -12.16 -1.27
C THR A 110 -4.81 -12.46 -1.15
N ASP A 111 -5.32 -12.60 0.07
CA ASP A 111 -6.73 -12.92 0.28
C ASP A 111 -7.66 -11.75 -0.03
N LEU A 112 -7.22 -10.50 0.18
CA LEU A 112 -7.95 -9.31 -0.24
C LEU A 112 -7.99 -9.19 -1.77
N ALA A 113 -6.88 -9.42 -2.47
CA ALA A 113 -6.83 -9.45 -3.93
C ALA A 113 -7.81 -10.49 -4.52
N ARG A 114 -7.85 -11.70 -3.95
CA ARG A 114 -8.83 -12.74 -4.34
C ARG A 114 -10.28 -12.32 -4.13
N ARG A 115 -10.55 -11.39 -3.22
CA ARG A 115 -11.87 -10.85 -2.90
C ARG A 115 -12.19 -9.56 -3.67
N GLY A 116 -11.36 -9.18 -4.64
CA GLY A 116 -11.58 -7.97 -5.45
C GLY A 116 -11.20 -6.66 -4.75
N PHE A 117 -10.38 -6.73 -3.70
CA PHE A 117 -9.75 -5.56 -3.09
C PHE A 117 -8.31 -5.42 -3.57
N TYR A 118 -7.89 -4.22 -3.95
CA TYR A 118 -6.53 -3.95 -4.40
C TYR A 118 -5.86 -2.90 -3.52
N LEU A 119 -4.54 -2.96 -3.41
CA LEU A 119 -3.75 -1.91 -2.79
C LEU A 119 -3.85 -0.64 -3.64
N ALA A 120 -4.23 0.46 -3.01
CA ALA A 120 -4.48 1.73 -3.70
C ALA A 120 -3.30 2.70 -3.59
N ALA A 121 -2.48 2.55 -2.55
CA ALA A 121 -1.35 3.42 -2.25
C ALA A 121 -0.19 2.62 -1.65
N ARG A 122 0.98 3.26 -1.56
CA ARG A 122 2.12 2.71 -0.80
C ARG A 122 1.72 2.44 0.67
N PRO A 123 2.25 1.37 1.30
CA PRO A 123 2.03 1.14 2.72
C PRO A 123 2.67 2.24 3.56
N ASP A 124 1.93 2.77 4.52
CA ASP A 124 2.52 3.55 5.61
C ASP A 124 3.19 2.58 6.59
N HIS A 125 4.25 3.01 7.26
CA HIS A 125 4.80 2.26 8.39
C HIS A 125 5.18 3.21 9.52
N ASP A 126 5.02 2.73 10.74
CA ASP A 126 5.33 3.51 11.94
C ASP A 126 6.16 2.68 12.91
N ARG A 127 7.08 3.36 13.60
CA ARG A 127 7.83 2.83 14.73
C ARG A 127 7.44 3.61 15.97
N GLY A 128 6.31 3.22 16.54
CA GLY A 128 5.85 3.76 17.81
C GLY A 128 6.52 3.07 19.00
N ALA A 129 6.28 3.63 20.19
CA ALA A 129 6.68 3.01 21.46
C ALA A 129 6.07 1.60 21.68
N ARG A 130 5.00 1.27 20.93
CA ARG A 130 4.26 0.00 21.03
C ARG A 130 4.69 -1.06 20.02
N GLY A 131 5.67 -0.76 19.16
CA GLY A 131 6.16 -1.68 18.14
C GLY A 131 6.17 -1.08 16.74
N CYS A 132 6.52 -1.92 15.77
CA CYS A 132 6.51 -1.57 14.35
C CYS A 132 5.20 -2.02 13.72
N THR A 133 4.54 -1.11 12.99
CA THR A 133 3.29 -1.40 12.28
C THR A 133 3.43 -1.05 10.80
N ILE A 134 2.62 -1.72 9.98
CA ILE A 134 2.42 -1.41 8.57
C ILE A 134 0.93 -1.16 8.34
N THR A 135 0.59 -0.11 7.60
CA THR A 135 -0.78 0.24 7.24
C THR A 135 -0.93 0.21 5.74
N ASP A 136 -1.69 -0.77 5.26
CA ASP A 136 -2.08 -0.86 3.86
C ASP A 136 -3.41 -0.13 3.63
N THR A 137 -3.53 0.51 2.47
CA THR A 137 -4.78 1.14 2.02
C THR A 137 -5.33 0.38 0.82
N TYR A 138 -6.57 -0.08 0.92
CA TYR A 138 -7.26 -0.88 -0.08
C TYR A 138 -8.51 -0.18 -0.62
N ARG A 139 -8.84 -0.50 -1.87
CA ARG A 139 -10.09 -0.13 -2.55
C ARG A 139 -10.69 -1.33 -3.27
N SER A 140 -11.93 -1.19 -3.73
CA SER A 140 -12.60 -2.18 -4.56
C SER A 140 -13.40 -1.48 -5.66
N ALA A 141 -13.35 -2.02 -6.89
CA ALA A 141 -14.15 -1.54 -8.01
C ALA A 141 -15.67 -1.73 -7.78
N GLU A 142 -16.07 -2.65 -6.89
CA GLU A 142 -17.48 -2.85 -6.55
C GLU A 142 -18.00 -1.84 -5.51
N ARG A 143 -17.08 -1.18 -4.79
CA ARG A 143 -17.31 -0.26 -3.68
C ARG A 143 -16.35 0.93 -3.75
N GLU A 144 -16.45 1.70 -4.85
CA GLU A 144 -15.64 2.90 -5.09
C GLU A 144 -15.88 4.01 -4.05
N ASP A 145 -17.02 3.95 -3.34
CA ASP A 145 -17.41 4.83 -2.24
C ASP A 145 -16.62 4.56 -0.95
N LEU A 146 -15.87 3.46 -0.87
CA LEU A 146 -15.16 3.03 0.32
C LEU A 146 -13.64 2.98 0.14
N THR A 147 -12.94 3.30 1.23
CA THR A 147 -11.51 3.10 1.40
C THR A 147 -11.26 2.32 2.68
N ILE A 148 -10.49 1.24 2.60
CA ILE A 148 -10.23 0.35 3.73
C ILE A 148 -8.76 0.49 4.13
N ARG A 149 -8.50 0.93 5.36
CA ARG A 149 -7.15 0.97 5.93
C ARG A 149 -6.97 -0.18 6.90
N VAL A 150 -5.91 -0.96 6.73
CA VAL A 150 -5.60 -2.10 7.59
C VAL A 150 -4.22 -1.92 8.18
N THR A 151 -4.16 -1.77 9.50
CA THR A 151 -2.92 -1.65 10.26
C THR A 151 -2.60 -2.97 10.93
N SER A 152 -1.43 -3.54 10.60
CA SER A 152 -0.94 -4.80 11.17
C SER A 152 0.38 -4.57 11.88
N ALA A 153 0.57 -5.24 13.03
CA ALA A 153 1.82 -5.21 13.77
C ALA A 153 2.81 -6.26 13.24
N PHE A 154 4.10 -6.00 13.40
CA PHE A 154 5.15 -6.98 13.15
C PHE A 154 4.81 -8.33 13.80
N MET A 155 4.99 -9.44 13.08
CA MET A 155 4.72 -10.80 13.55
C MET A 155 3.30 -11.01 14.12
N ASN A 156 2.34 -10.14 13.79
CA ASN A 156 1.00 -10.12 14.38
C ASN A 156 1.03 -10.14 15.92
N THR A 157 1.96 -9.40 16.55
CA THR A 157 2.06 -9.36 18.02
C THR A 157 0.98 -8.52 18.70
N ASP A 158 0.23 -7.73 17.94
CA ASP A 158 -0.92 -6.95 18.42
C ASP A 158 -2.09 -7.16 17.44
N ALA A 159 -3.27 -6.71 17.83
CA ALA A 159 -4.47 -6.81 17.02
C ALA A 159 -4.33 -6.07 15.69
N THR A 160 -4.77 -6.70 14.60
CA THR A 160 -4.95 -6.04 13.30
C THR A 160 -6.14 -5.08 13.41
N GLU A 161 -5.89 -3.81 13.13
CA GLU A 161 -6.92 -2.78 13.13
C GLU A 161 -7.42 -2.53 11.71
N VAL A 162 -8.73 -2.54 11.53
CA VAL A 162 -9.39 -2.26 10.25
C VAL A 162 -10.28 -1.03 10.40
N ARG A 163 -10.10 -0.08 9.49
CA ARG A 163 -10.92 1.13 9.39
C ARG A 163 -11.50 1.23 7.99
N ILE A 164 -12.80 1.38 7.90
CA ILE A 164 -13.50 1.61 6.63
C ILE A 164 -13.97 3.05 6.62
N LEU A 165 -13.57 3.77 5.58
CA LEU A 165 -13.79 5.19 5.40
C LEU A 165 -14.65 5.40 4.15
N ALA A 166 -15.55 6.39 4.17
CA ALA A 166 -16.18 6.91 2.96
C ALA A 166 -15.15 7.73 2.16
N THR A 167 -15.01 7.48 0.87
CA THR A 167 -13.98 8.14 0.03
C THR A 167 -14.16 9.66 -0.05
N GLU A 168 -15.39 10.16 -0.26
CA GLU A 168 -15.67 11.58 -0.50
C GLU A 168 -15.26 12.50 0.66
N HIS A 169 -15.41 12.05 1.90
CA HIS A 169 -15.15 12.86 3.10
C HIS A 169 -14.08 12.28 4.02
N ARG A 170 -13.51 11.12 3.65
CA ARG A 170 -12.60 10.32 4.48
C ARG A 170 -13.15 10.05 5.89
N ARG A 171 -14.49 10.08 6.04
CA ARG A 171 -15.17 9.86 7.31
C ARG A 171 -15.17 8.37 7.62
N GLU A 172 -14.78 8.01 8.84
CA GLU A 172 -14.90 6.64 9.31
C GLU A 172 -16.38 6.24 9.42
N VAL A 173 -16.74 5.18 8.72
CA VAL A 173 -18.09 4.59 8.71
C VAL A 173 -18.13 3.26 9.44
N HIS A 174 -16.97 2.59 9.57
CA HIS A 174 -16.85 1.37 10.34
C HIS A 174 -15.42 1.15 10.84
N ARG A 175 -15.27 0.53 12.01
CA ARG A 175 -13.98 0.18 12.59
C ARG A 175 -14.10 -1.08 13.42
N PHE A 176 -13.14 -1.97 13.29
CA PHE A 176 -13.01 -3.15 14.15
C PHE A 176 -11.55 -3.55 14.33
N ARG A 177 -11.31 -4.40 15.34
CA ARG A 177 -10.00 -4.95 15.64
C ARG A 177 -10.11 -6.47 15.71
N LEU A 178 -9.12 -7.15 15.14
CA LEU A 178 -9.00 -8.60 15.20
C LEU A 178 -7.78 -8.92 16.04
N ALA A 179 -8.02 -9.46 17.24
CA ALA A 179 -6.94 -9.89 18.12
C ALA A 179 -6.12 -10.99 17.43
N ALA A 180 -4.81 -10.93 17.57
CA ALA A 180 -3.97 -12.06 17.26
C ALA A 180 -4.30 -13.18 18.26
N GLY A 181 -4.99 -14.22 17.80
CA GLY A 181 -5.30 -15.36 18.66
C GLY A 181 -4.01 -16.03 19.11
N GLU A 182 -3.86 -16.27 20.41
CA GLU A 182 -2.64 -16.87 21.00
C GLU A 182 -2.29 -18.23 20.38
N GLU A 183 -3.30 -18.99 19.95
CA GLU A 183 -3.12 -20.35 19.43
C GLU A 183 -2.85 -20.42 17.92
N ARG A 184 -3.26 -19.41 17.12
CA ARG A 184 -3.20 -19.44 15.65
C ARG A 184 -3.00 -18.05 15.02
N PRO A 185 -1.87 -17.37 15.30
CA PRO A 185 -1.59 -16.04 14.74
C PRO A 185 -1.55 -16.02 13.20
N GLY A 186 -1.19 -17.14 12.55
CA GLY A 186 -1.20 -17.25 11.09
C GLY A 186 -2.58 -17.23 10.43
N MET A 187 -3.68 -17.38 11.19
CA MET A 187 -5.05 -17.31 10.64
C MET A 187 -5.61 -15.88 10.60
N VAL A 188 -4.97 -14.93 11.28
CA VAL A 188 -5.43 -13.54 11.39
C VAL A 188 -5.64 -12.89 10.02
N PRO A 189 -4.72 -13.04 9.03
CA PRO A 189 -4.91 -12.49 7.69
C PRO A 189 -6.21 -12.95 7.01
N TYR A 190 -6.50 -14.26 7.07
CA TYR A 190 -7.70 -14.84 6.46
C TYR A 190 -8.99 -14.33 7.11
N LEU A 191 -9.01 -14.27 8.45
CA LEU A 191 -10.14 -13.74 9.21
C LEU A 191 -10.36 -12.25 8.92
N ALA A 192 -9.27 -11.48 8.82
CA ALA A 192 -9.32 -10.07 8.46
C ALA A 192 -9.89 -9.84 7.06
N ALA A 193 -9.40 -10.56 6.05
CA ALA A 193 -9.93 -10.47 4.69
C ALA A 193 -11.43 -10.84 4.63
N GLY A 194 -11.84 -11.88 5.36
CA GLY A 194 -13.24 -12.28 5.48
C GLY A 194 -14.12 -11.21 6.13
N ALA A 195 -13.68 -10.66 7.26
CA ALA A 195 -14.39 -9.61 7.99
C ALA A 195 -14.50 -8.32 7.19
N ILE A 196 -13.44 -7.93 6.47
CA ILE A 196 -13.44 -6.78 5.56
C ILE A 196 -14.50 -6.96 4.47
N GLY A 197 -14.50 -8.11 3.79
CA GLY A 197 -15.48 -8.39 2.74
C GLY A 197 -16.92 -8.36 3.25
N ALA A 198 -17.17 -8.96 4.41
CA ALA A 198 -18.49 -8.95 5.04
C ALA A 198 -18.95 -7.54 5.44
N ALA A 199 -18.07 -6.75 6.07
CA ALA A 199 -18.36 -5.38 6.48
C ALA A 199 -18.62 -4.48 5.25
N ALA A 200 -17.78 -4.58 4.22
CA ALA A 200 -17.96 -3.84 2.98
C ALA A 200 -19.26 -4.22 2.25
N ALA A 201 -19.71 -5.47 2.32
CA ALA A 201 -20.99 -5.87 1.73
C ALA A 201 -22.21 -5.39 2.55
N ALA A 202 -22.07 -5.30 3.88
CA ALA A 202 -23.17 -4.93 4.77
C ALA A 202 -23.42 -3.41 4.87
N LEU A 203 -22.40 -2.59 4.60
CA LEU A 203 -22.54 -1.13 4.63
C LEU A 203 -23.41 -0.63 3.47
N PRO A 204 -24.32 0.32 3.70
CA PRO A 204 -25.07 0.94 2.60
C PRO A 204 -24.11 1.63 1.62
N ARG A 205 -24.53 1.77 0.36
CA ARG A 205 -23.83 2.64 -0.60
C ARG A 205 -24.07 4.09 -0.19
N ILE A 206 -23.00 4.87 -0.20
CA ILE A 206 -22.98 6.27 0.25
C ILE A 206 -22.99 7.19 -0.97
#